data_AF-A0A956ANN0-F1
#
_entry.id   AF-A0A956ANN0-F1
#
_cell.length_a   1.000
_cell.length_b   1.000
_cell.length_c   1.000
_cell.angle_alpha   90.00
_cell.angle_beta   90.00
_cell.angle_gamma   90.00
#
_symmetry.space_group_name_H-M   'P 1'
#
loop_
_entity.id
_entity.type
_entity.pdbx_description
1 polymer ?
#
loop_
_entity_poly.entity_id
_entity_poly.type
_entity_poly.pdbx_seq_one_letter_code
_entity_poly.pdbx_strand_id
1 'polypeptide(L)'
;MSETQWGSPYEGVRFGLRTPSVAEAGGSILVGLLCQNTGQTPVRVFGFNPAYPRALRVSPPKADRPYIRVSFGDLNVLHPLDAFSTLQPGETLETALDLSFAFDRRGTGSWPLAFAYDPVRTGAQFGAYKGGDEAPLTPVVDLLVSYSRSLRDAGIDEATEAKLDAALYAGEARLLDLLRHHGAGGVAFAARRVARVLSPGAESVSGWRALDALALLGPGALEAVQVARDEIPHAEPALAFAARWLGFRHGALPEPHDLPFVTMLERIVQEPGTRGNLLVGWTGVDSAIHGLRRVQIFGNGERIVTSREPSETFNRTRRTMLRPHEMQAVVEAIRSSAVWLAVPLREQGLPDEPRPVFEVQLGMGAPFCRQVSMWNGEWRRGPASNLADLLDRLASDHIGESLLPG
;
A
#
# COMPACT_ATOMS: atom_id res chain seq x y z
N MET A 1 16.58 -21.19 -9.80
CA MET A 1 16.94 -21.06 -8.37
C MET A 1 18.39 -21.49 -8.23
N SER A 2 19.19 -20.73 -7.47
CA SER A 2 20.57 -21.07 -7.16
C SER A 2 20.66 -22.28 -6.24
N GLU A 3 21.88 -22.79 -6.03
CA GLU A 3 22.16 -23.66 -4.90
C GLU A 3 21.96 -22.90 -3.58
N THR A 4 21.52 -23.61 -2.53
CA THR A 4 21.34 -23.03 -1.19
C THR A 4 22.69 -22.73 -0.56
N GLN A 5 22.89 -21.48 -0.16
CA GLN A 5 24.06 -21.04 0.57
C GLN A 5 23.77 -21.09 2.08
N TRP A 6 24.36 -22.08 2.76
CA TRP A 6 24.14 -22.32 4.18
C TRP A 6 25.09 -21.52 5.07
N GLY A 7 24.53 -20.90 6.10
CA GLY A 7 25.31 -20.25 7.16
C GLY A 7 25.87 -21.28 8.14
N SER A 8 26.76 -20.79 9.01
CA SER A 8 27.25 -21.61 10.12
C SER A 8 26.10 -21.97 11.07
N PRO A 9 26.06 -23.20 11.61
CA PRO A 9 25.09 -23.57 12.62
C PRO A 9 25.37 -22.83 13.93
N TYR A 10 24.29 -22.36 14.54
CA TYR A 10 24.27 -21.70 15.83
C TYR A 10 23.27 -22.41 16.74
N GLU A 11 23.74 -22.98 17.85
CA GLU A 11 22.94 -23.81 18.76
C GLU A 11 22.19 -24.95 18.06
N GLY A 12 22.84 -25.56 17.06
CA GLY A 12 22.25 -26.66 16.29
C GLY A 12 21.21 -26.22 15.27
N VAL A 13 21.07 -24.92 14.98
CA VAL A 13 20.19 -24.41 13.91
C VAL A 13 21.01 -23.60 12.92
N ARG A 14 20.81 -23.81 11.62
CA ARG A 14 21.43 -22.98 10.57
C ARG A 14 20.39 -22.49 9.58
N PHE A 15 20.65 -21.31 9.03
CA PHE A 15 19.82 -20.71 7.99
C PHE A 15 20.54 -20.77 6.64
N GLY A 16 19.76 -20.92 5.58
CA GLY A 16 20.25 -20.92 4.21
C GLY A 16 19.46 -19.94 3.35
N LEU A 17 20.14 -19.30 2.41
CA LEU A 17 19.49 -18.50 1.37
C LEU A 17 19.62 -19.15 0.01
N ARG A 18 18.56 -19.04 -0.77
CA ARG A 18 18.49 -19.49 -2.16
C ARG A 18 17.87 -18.38 -3.00
N THR A 19 18.64 -17.81 -3.90
CA THR A 19 18.18 -16.74 -4.77
C THR A 19 17.61 -17.33 -6.07
N PRO A 20 16.72 -16.60 -6.77
CA PRO A 20 16.46 -16.89 -8.17
C PRO A 20 17.76 -16.75 -8.98
N SER A 21 17.85 -17.49 -10.09
CA SER A 21 19.05 -17.46 -10.94
C SER A 21 19.28 -16.04 -11.50
N VAL A 22 18.20 -15.41 -11.93
CA VAL A 22 18.08 -14.00 -12.27
C VAL A 22 16.65 -13.59 -11.89
N ALA A 23 16.51 -12.52 -11.12
CA ALA A 23 15.24 -11.86 -10.84
C ALA A 23 14.99 -10.76 -11.88
N GLU A 24 13.73 -10.37 -12.06
CA GLU A 24 13.35 -9.30 -12.97
C GLU A 24 12.89 -8.07 -12.17
N ALA A 25 13.44 -6.89 -12.48
CA ALA A 25 13.05 -5.65 -11.83
C ALA A 25 11.58 -5.34 -12.10
N GLY A 26 10.83 -4.96 -11.06
CA GLY A 26 9.39 -4.78 -11.17
C GLY A 26 8.63 -6.10 -11.30
N GLY A 27 9.24 -7.27 -11.16
CA GLY A 27 8.56 -8.57 -11.07
C GLY A 27 8.54 -9.10 -9.63
N SER A 28 7.97 -10.30 -9.42
CA SER A 28 8.05 -10.96 -8.12
C SER A 28 9.45 -11.51 -7.85
N ILE A 29 10.09 -11.00 -6.80
CA ILE A 29 11.45 -11.36 -6.36
C ILE A 29 11.34 -12.15 -5.06
N LEU A 30 11.21 -13.47 -5.22
CA LEU A 30 11.11 -14.41 -4.12
C LEU A 30 12.47 -15.04 -3.83
N VAL A 31 12.99 -14.81 -2.63
CA VAL A 31 14.21 -15.46 -2.14
C VAL A 31 13.82 -16.59 -1.19
N GLY A 32 14.26 -17.81 -1.48
CA GLY A 32 14.04 -18.94 -0.58
C GLY A 32 14.89 -18.79 0.69
N LEU A 33 14.22 -18.79 1.84
CA LEU A 33 14.85 -18.91 3.16
C LEU A 33 14.64 -20.31 3.68
N LEU A 34 15.73 -20.98 4.03
CA LEU A 34 15.72 -22.31 4.62
C LEU A 34 16.21 -22.25 6.06
N CYS A 35 15.67 -23.13 6.90
CA CYS A 35 16.11 -23.32 8.27
C CYS A 35 16.26 -24.82 8.54
N GLN A 36 17.45 -25.23 8.98
CA GLN A 36 17.75 -26.62 9.28
C GLN A 36 18.16 -26.79 10.74
N ASN A 37 17.61 -27.81 11.38
CA ASN A 37 18.05 -28.24 12.71
C ASN A 37 19.11 -29.34 12.56
N THR A 38 20.37 -28.96 12.75
CA THR A 38 21.52 -29.87 12.82
C THR A 38 21.80 -30.37 14.25
N GLY A 39 20.99 -29.94 15.23
CA GLY A 39 21.07 -30.35 16.62
C GLY A 39 20.36 -31.68 16.89
N GLN A 40 20.23 -32.00 18.18
CA GLN A 40 19.65 -33.27 18.67
C GLN A 40 18.26 -33.08 19.30
N THR A 41 17.81 -31.83 19.48
CA THR A 41 16.53 -31.50 20.11
C THR A 41 15.62 -30.74 19.16
N PRO A 42 14.29 -30.94 19.22
CA PRO A 42 13.37 -30.14 18.42
C PRO A 42 13.44 -28.65 18.81
N VAL A 43 13.33 -27.77 17.83
CA VAL A 43 13.33 -26.32 18.02
C VAL A 43 12.07 -25.70 17.41
N ARG A 44 11.65 -24.54 17.90
CA ARG A 44 10.49 -23.81 17.36
C ARG A 44 10.95 -22.51 16.74
N VAL A 45 10.68 -22.31 15.46
CA VAL A 45 11.19 -21.18 14.68
C VAL A 45 10.04 -20.33 14.13
N PHE A 46 10.22 -19.01 14.20
CA PHE A 46 9.27 -18.04 13.67
C PHE A 46 9.45 -17.85 12.15
N GLY A 47 8.36 -17.54 11.46
CA GLY A 47 8.38 -17.10 10.06
C GLY A 47 8.33 -18.22 9.01
N PHE A 48 8.25 -19.48 9.44
CA PHE A 48 8.16 -20.66 8.58
C PHE A 48 6.76 -21.28 8.53
N ASN A 49 5.77 -20.73 9.24
CA ASN A 49 4.38 -21.16 9.11
C ASN A 49 3.72 -20.39 7.94
N PRO A 50 3.28 -21.06 6.86
CA PRO A 50 2.67 -20.39 5.72
C PRO A 50 1.31 -19.74 6.04
N ALA A 51 0.61 -20.21 7.08
CA ALA A 51 -0.68 -19.65 7.48
C ALA A 51 -0.57 -18.40 8.36
N TYR A 52 0.64 -18.07 8.84
CA TYR A 52 0.85 -16.93 9.74
C TYR A 52 1.54 -15.76 9.01
N PRO A 53 0.94 -14.55 9.01
CA PRO A 53 1.53 -13.39 8.36
C PRO A 53 2.79 -12.92 9.11
N ARG A 54 3.75 -12.36 8.37
CA ARG A 54 4.99 -11.80 8.93
C ARG A 54 5.47 -10.60 8.13
N ALA A 55 6.03 -9.60 8.80
CA ALA A 55 6.69 -8.48 8.17
C ALA A 55 8.17 -8.80 7.88
N LEU A 56 8.69 -8.21 6.81
CA LEU A 56 10.12 -8.22 6.50
C LEU A 56 10.71 -6.83 6.74
N ARG A 57 11.89 -6.81 7.37
CA ARG A 57 12.73 -5.62 7.47
C ARG A 57 13.88 -5.75 6.49
N VAL A 58 13.91 -4.87 5.48
CA VAL A 58 15.01 -4.80 4.50
C VAL A 58 15.80 -3.52 4.74
N SER A 59 17.04 -3.68 5.22
CA SER A 59 17.92 -2.56 5.54
C SER A 59 18.98 -2.37 4.45
N PRO A 60 19.29 -1.12 4.04
CA PRO A 60 20.35 -0.86 3.08
C PRO A 60 21.74 -1.27 3.60
N PRO A 61 22.72 -1.39 2.68
CA PRO A 61 24.13 -1.51 3.04
C PRO A 61 24.59 -0.33 3.90
N LYS A 62 25.54 -0.60 4.79
CA LYS A 62 26.23 0.36 5.67
C LYS A 62 27.74 0.16 5.56
N ALA A 63 28.53 1.09 6.09
CA ALA A 63 30.00 1.01 6.02
C ALA A 63 30.57 -0.26 6.69
N ASP A 64 29.99 -0.67 7.82
CA ASP A 64 30.32 -1.88 8.60
C ASP A 64 29.65 -3.16 8.06
N ARG A 65 28.72 -3.00 7.12
CA ARG A 65 27.86 -4.05 6.57
C ARG A 65 27.60 -3.75 5.09
N PRO A 66 28.52 -4.07 4.17
CA PRO A 66 28.41 -3.71 2.76
C PRO A 66 27.43 -4.63 1.99
N TYR A 67 26.32 -5.00 2.60
CA TYR A 67 25.27 -5.86 2.04
C TYR A 67 23.89 -5.44 2.54
N ILE A 68 22.85 -5.77 1.75
CA ILE A 68 21.45 -5.63 2.15
C ILE A 68 21.14 -6.67 3.21
N ARG A 69 20.64 -6.22 4.36
CA ARG A 69 20.23 -7.11 5.45
C ARG A 69 18.72 -7.29 5.42
N VAL A 70 18.29 -8.54 5.32
CA VAL A 70 16.88 -8.92 5.46
C VAL A 70 16.70 -9.60 6.82
N SER A 71 15.63 -9.28 7.52
CA SER A 71 15.20 -10.00 8.72
C SER A 71 13.69 -9.94 8.90
N PHE A 72 13.16 -10.62 9.91
CA PHE A 72 11.77 -10.44 10.31
C PHE A 72 11.59 -9.09 11.01
N GLY A 73 10.49 -8.40 10.68
CA GLY A 73 10.21 -7.04 11.17
C GLY A 73 9.50 -6.98 12.52
N ASP A 74 8.80 -8.05 12.91
CA ASP A 74 7.83 -8.06 14.03
C ASP A 74 8.47 -8.28 15.41
N LEU A 75 9.72 -7.86 15.60
CA LEU A 75 10.53 -8.21 16.79
C LEU A 75 9.91 -7.76 18.11
N ASN A 76 9.11 -6.69 18.09
CA ASN A 76 8.51 -6.11 19.29
C ASN A 76 7.11 -6.67 19.60
N VAL A 77 6.55 -7.50 18.73
CA VAL A 77 5.21 -8.08 18.85
C VAL A 77 5.27 -9.39 19.63
N LEU A 78 4.29 -9.61 20.50
CA LEU A 78 4.13 -10.89 21.19
C LEU A 78 3.39 -11.86 20.27
N HIS A 79 4.06 -12.90 19.79
CA HIS A 79 3.45 -13.85 18.86
C HIS A 79 2.79 -15.05 19.56
N PRO A 80 1.62 -15.52 19.06
CA PRO A 80 0.96 -16.73 19.53
C PRO A 80 1.69 -18.01 19.06
N LEU A 81 1.30 -19.17 19.60
CA LEU A 81 1.98 -20.45 19.37
C LEU A 81 1.93 -20.90 17.90
N ASP A 82 0.82 -20.63 17.23
CA ASP A 82 0.60 -20.92 15.81
C ASP A 82 1.48 -20.08 14.88
N ALA A 83 2.16 -19.04 15.36
CA ALA A 83 3.16 -18.32 14.58
C ALA A 83 4.47 -19.10 14.34
N PHE A 84 4.66 -20.22 15.03
CA PHE A 84 5.91 -20.97 15.05
C PHE A 84 5.77 -22.35 14.42
N SER A 85 6.76 -22.71 13.62
CA SER A 85 6.91 -24.07 13.10
C SER A 85 7.83 -24.87 14.04
N THR A 86 7.46 -26.11 14.33
CA THR A 86 8.35 -27.03 15.05
C THR A 86 9.26 -27.70 14.02
N LEU A 87 10.56 -27.65 14.27
CA LEU A 87 11.62 -28.17 13.42
C LEU A 87 12.35 -29.30 14.17
N GLN A 88 12.13 -30.54 13.73
CA GLN A 88 12.70 -31.75 14.32
C GLN A 88 14.20 -31.87 14.00
N PRO A 89 14.98 -32.65 14.78
CA PRO A 89 16.37 -32.95 14.46
C PRO A 89 16.53 -33.50 13.03
N GLY A 90 17.44 -32.92 12.26
CA GLY A 90 17.69 -33.26 10.85
C GLY A 90 16.71 -32.64 9.84
N GLU A 91 15.59 -32.08 10.30
CA GLU A 91 14.57 -31.50 9.44
C GLU A 91 15.05 -30.17 8.83
N THR A 92 14.51 -29.84 7.65
CA THR A 92 14.67 -28.55 7.00
C THR A 92 13.28 -27.99 6.66
N LEU A 93 13.03 -26.75 7.08
CA LEU A 93 11.88 -25.96 6.66
C LEU A 93 12.30 -24.94 5.61
N GLU A 94 11.36 -24.60 4.74
CA GLU A 94 11.54 -23.59 3.69
C GLU A 94 10.38 -22.60 3.71
N THR A 95 10.69 -21.33 3.45
CA THR A 95 9.72 -20.26 3.22
C THR A 95 10.26 -19.29 2.17
N ALA A 96 9.39 -18.53 1.52
CA ALA A 96 9.80 -17.51 0.55
C ALA A 96 9.80 -16.11 1.19
N LEU A 97 10.86 -15.35 0.99
CA LEU A 97 10.94 -13.93 1.33
C LEU A 97 10.62 -13.12 0.07
N ASP A 98 9.48 -12.44 0.09
CA ASP A 98 9.12 -11.52 -0.99
C ASP A 98 9.86 -10.19 -0.79
N LEU A 99 10.87 -9.96 -1.64
CA LEU A 99 11.69 -8.76 -1.61
C LEU A 99 11.33 -7.78 -2.73
N SER A 100 10.27 -8.04 -3.50
CA SER A 100 9.91 -7.27 -4.70
C SER A 100 9.82 -5.77 -4.39
N PHE A 101 9.12 -5.43 -3.30
CA PHE A 101 8.97 -4.05 -2.83
C PHE A 101 10.30 -3.31 -2.59
N ALA A 102 11.37 -4.03 -2.24
CA ALA A 102 12.66 -3.45 -1.93
C ALA A 102 13.52 -3.24 -3.19
N PHE A 103 13.31 -4.07 -4.21
CA PHE A 103 14.10 -4.08 -5.44
C PHE A 103 13.46 -3.33 -6.60
N ASP A 104 12.16 -3.05 -6.52
CA ASP A 104 11.50 -2.02 -7.33
C ASP A 104 12.17 -0.64 -7.22
N ARG A 105 12.85 -0.37 -6.10
CA ARG A 105 13.55 0.89 -5.82
C ARG A 105 15.01 0.89 -6.23
N ARG A 106 15.64 -0.29 -6.13
CA ARG A 106 17.09 -0.45 -6.27
C ARG A 106 17.48 -0.58 -7.74
N GLY A 107 16.55 -1.05 -8.56
CA GLY A 107 16.78 -1.27 -9.97
C GLY A 107 17.68 -2.48 -10.20
N THR A 108 18.17 -2.58 -11.43
CA THR A 108 18.95 -3.71 -11.89
C THR A 108 20.37 -3.69 -11.37
N GLY A 109 20.94 -4.88 -11.19
CA GLY A 109 22.33 -5.04 -10.78
C GLY A 109 22.54 -6.33 -9.99
N SER A 110 23.77 -6.49 -9.52
CA SER A 110 24.08 -7.50 -8.50
C SER A 110 23.97 -6.86 -7.13
N TRP A 111 23.14 -7.45 -6.27
CA TRP A 111 22.87 -6.94 -4.94
C TRP A 111 23.31 -7.95 -3.88
N PRO A 112 24.39 -7.65 -3.12
CA PRO A 112 24.80 -8.52 -2.03
C PRO A 112 23.75 -8.49 -0.93
N LEU A 113 23.29 -9.66 -0.51
CA LEU A 113 22.16 -9.88 0.38
C LEU A 113 22.54 -10.90 1.45
N ALA A 114 22.12 -10.66 2.70
CA ALA A 114 22.14 -11.68 3.75
C ALA A 114 20.86 -11.62 4.57
N PHE A 115 20.43 -12.78 5.08
CA PHE A 115 19.35 -12.88 6.04
C PHE A 115 19.91 -13.03 7.44
N ALA A 116 19.36 -12.27 8.37
CA ALA A 116 19.64 -12.37 9.80
C ALA A 116 18.37 -12.79 10.55
N TYR A 117 18.46 -13.86 11.33
CA TYR A 117 17.37 -14.29 12.19
C TYR A 117 17.37 -13.48 13.49
N ASP A 118 16.59 -12.40 13.50
CA ASP A 118 16.36 -11.61 14.70
C ASP A 118 15.30 -12.30 15.59
N PRO A 119 15.57 -12.54 16.89
CA PRO A 119 14.62 -13.21 17.77
C PRO A 119 13.36 -12.36 17.99
N VAL A 120 12.20 -13.00 17.85
CA VAL A 120 10.89 -12.40 18.16
C VAL A 120 10.49 -12.64 19.61
N ARG A 121 9.60 -11.80 20.15
CA ARG A 121 9.10 -11.96 21.51
C ARG A 121 8.07 -13.08 21.60
N THR A 122 8.21 -13.89 22.66
CA THR A 122 7.30 -14.99 23.00
C THR A 122 6.69 -14.80 24.37
N GLY A 123 5.57 -15.48 24.63
CA GLY A 123 5.00 -15.58 25.98
C GLY A 123 6.00 -16.21 26.96
N ALA A 124 5.90 -15.84 28.24
CA ALA A 124 6.88 -16.19 29.28
C ALA A 124 7.15 -17.70 29.46
N GLN A 125 6.24 -18.57 29.02
CA GLN A 125 6.35 -20.03 29.12
C GLN A 125 6.61 -20.74 27.79
N PHE A 126 6.85 -19.98 26.71
CA PHE A 126 7.08 -20.55 25.38
C PHE A 126 8.54 -20.34 24.92
N GLY A 127 9.28 -21.44 24.84
CA GLY A 127 10.63 -21.48 24.27
C GLY A 127 10.59 -21.56 22.76
N ALA A 128 10.83 -20.43 22.09
CA ALA A 128 11.22 -20.39 20.68
C ALA A 128 12.74 -20.30 20.56
N TYR A 129 13.25 -20.67 19.39
CA TYR A 129 14.64 -20.44 19.02
C TYR A 129 14.92 -18.94 18.98
N LYS A 130 15.93 -18.51 19.74
CA LYS A 130 16.33 -17.11 19.86
C LYS A 130 17.66 -16.80 19.20
N GLY A 131 18.40 -17.83 18.77
CA GLY A 131 19.83 -17.68 18.49
C GLY A 131 20.59 -17.33 19.77
N GLY A 132 21.75 -16.70 19.63
CA GLY A 132 22.57 -16.24 20.76
C GLY A 132 22.72 -14.73 20.80
N ASP A 133 23.84 -14.27 21.37
CA ASP A 133 24.11 -12.84 21.55
C ASP A 133 24.16 -12.07 20.21
N GLU A 134 24.55 -12.75 19.13
CA GLU A 134 24.46 -12.25 17.76
C GLU A 134 23.42 -13.03 16.96
N ALA A 135 22.65 -12.29 16.14
CA ALA A 135 21.63 -12.87 15.27
C ALA A 135 22.27 -13.84 14.25
N PRO A 136 21.82 -15.12 14.18
CA PRO A 136 22.30 -16.05 13.18
C PRO A 136 22.17 -15.49 11.77
N LEU A 137 23.27 -15.50 11.02
CA LEU A 137 23.39 -14.87 9.70
C LEU A 137 23.65 -15.92 8.62
N THR A 138 23.00 -15.77 7.48
CA THR A 138 23.36 -16.53 6.27
C THR A 138 24.63 -15.96 5.63
N PRO A 139 25.30 -16.69 4.72
CA PRO A 139 26.33 -16.10 3.89
C PRO A 139 25.76 -14.93 3.09
N VAL A 140 26.63 -14.00 2.71
CA VAL A 140 26.27 -12.97 1.73
C VAL A 140 26.14 -13.65 0.37
N VAL A 141 24.97 -13.52 -0.23
CA VAL A 141 24.65 -14.06 -1.56
C VAL A 141 24.35 -12.93 -2.52
N ASP A 142 24.70 -13.10 -3.78
CA ASP A 142 24.36 -12.15 -4.81
C ASP A 142 22.94 -12.41 -5.33
N LEU A 143 22.08 -11.40 -5.21
CA LEU A 143 20.80 -11.34 -5.90
C LEU A 143 20.97 -10.56 -7.21
N LEU A 144 20.95 -11.28 -8.32
CA LEU A 144 21.00 -10.68 -9.66
C LEU A 144 19.60 -10.21 -10.06
N VAL A 145 19.44 -8.91 -10.25
CA VAL A 145 18.21 -8.29 -10.74
C VAL A 145 18.46 -7.75 -12.14
N SER A 146 17.74 -8.28 -13.12
CA SER A 146 17.77 -7.87 -14.53
C SER A 146 16.66 -6.90 -14.86
N TYR A 147 16.75 -6.28 -16.04
CA TYR A 147 15.72 -5.37 -16.53
C TYR A 147 14.42 -6.08 -16.80
N SER A 148 13.32 -5.33 -16.70
CA SER A 148 12.02 -5.81 -17.13
C SER A 148 12.05 -6.13 -18.62
N ARG A 149 11.86 -7.41 -18.96
CA ARG A 149 11.81 -7.87 -20.35
C ARG A 149 10.63 -7.27 -21.07
N SER A 150 9.48 -7.19 -20.41
CA SER A 150 8.28 -6.58 -20.99
C SER A 150 8.46 -5.10 -21.33
N LEU A 151 9.20 -4.32 -20.53
CA LEU A 151 9.54 -2.94 -20.88
C LEU A 151 10.50 -2.85 -22.08
N ARG A 152 11.51 -3.70 -22.12
CA ARG A 152 12.44 -3.75 -23.26
C ARG A 152 11.75 -4.16 -24.55
N ASP A 153 10.89 -5.18 -24.50
CA ASP A 153 10.09 -5.65 -25.62
C ASP A 153 9.11 -4.55 -26.10
N ALA A 154 8.67 -3.68 -25.18
CA ALA A 154 7.87 -2.50 -25.48
C ALA A 154 8.71 -1.26 -25.89
N GLY A 155 10.02 -1.39 -26.07
CA GLY A 155 10.91 -0.33 -26.56
C GLY A 155 11.35 0.69 -25.51
N ILE A 156 11.22 0.38 -24.21
CA ILE A 156 11.72 1.20 -23.11
C ILE A 156 13.08 0.63 -22.66
N ASP A 157 14.15 1.34 -23.00
CA ASP A 157 15.49 1.04 -22.52
C ASP A 157 15.73 1.59 -21.10
N GLU A 158 16.89 1.26 -20.55
CA GLU A 158 17.30 1.60 -19.19
C GLU A 158 17.34 3.11 -18.92
N ALA A 159 17.87 3.85 -19.89
CA ALA A 159 18.02 5.30 -19.79
C ALA A 159 16.66 6.00 -19.89
N THR A 160 15.75 5.45 -20.69
CA THR A 160 14.38 5.92 -20.86
C THR A 160 13.56 5.61 -19.61
N GLU A 161 13.65 4.40 -19.07
CA GLU A 161 13.00 4.02 -17.81
C GLU A 161 13.39 4.98 -16.68
N ALA A 162 14.69 5.25 -16.51
CA ALA A 162 15.18 6.17 -15.49
C ALA A 162 14.67 7.61 -15.67
N LYS A 163 14.56 8.11 -16.91
CA LYS A 163 13.99 9.42 -17.21
C LYS A 163 12.50 9.49 -16.90
N LEU A 164 11.75 8.47 -17.28
CA LEU A 164 10.31 8.39 -17.01
C LEU A 164 10.02 8.27 -15.51
N ASP A 165 10.86 7.51 -14.78
CA ASP A 165 10.79 7.43 -13.32
C ASP A 165 11.07 8.78 -12.65
N ALA A 166 12.12 9.49 -13.10
CA ALA A 166 12.41 10.83 -12.60
C ALA A 166 11.25 11.80 -12.88
N ALA A 167 10.65 11.74 -14.07
CA ALA A 167 9.51 12.57 -14.44
C ALA A 167 8.26 12.26 -13.59
N LEU A 168 7.98 10.97 -13.33
CA LEU A 168 6.92 10.53 -12.42
C LEU A 168 7.13 11.06 -11.00
N TYR A 169 8.36 10.92 -10.49
CA TYR A 169 8.72 11.32 -9.13
C TYR A 169 8.65 12.84 -8.95
N ALA A 170 9.15 13.60 -9.92
CA ALA A 170 9.08 15.06 -9.92
C ALA A 170 7.66 15.59 -10.19
N GLY A 171 6.78 14.78 -10.78
CA GLY A 171 5.43 15.22 -11.17
C GLY A 171 5.49 16.20 -12.33
N GLU A 172 6.35 15.92 -13.31
CA GLU A 172 6.56 16.82 -14.44
C GLU A 172 5.28 17.03 -15.25
N ALA A 173 4.99 18.30 -15.59
CA ALA A 173 3.83 18.64 -16.41
C ALA A 173 3.83 17.95 -17.79
N ARG A 174 5.01 17.58 -18.29
CA ARG A 174 5.20 16.90 -19.59
C ARG A 174 5.16 15.38 -19.51
N LEU A 175 4.94 14.79 -18.32
CA LEU A 175 4.94 13.34 -18.14
C LEU A 175 4.01 12.64 -19.14
N LEU A 176 2.80 13.16 -19.34
CA LEU A 176 1.82 12.56 -20.25
C LEU A 176 2.31 12.58 -21.71
N ASP A 177 2.95 13.67 -22.13
CA ASP A 177 3.51 13.79 -23.49
C ASP A 177 4.70 12.84 -23.68
N LEU A 178 5.55 12.67 -22.66
CA LEU A 178 6.63 11.69 -22.67
C LEU A 178 6.10 10.27 -22.79
N LEU A 179 5.09 9.89 -22.00
CA LEU A 179 4.49 8.56 -22.07
C LEU A 179 3.84 8.31 -23.44
N ARG A 180 3.14 9.32 -24.00
CA ARG A 180 2.56 9.24 -25.36
C ARG A 180 3.62 9.10 -26.44
N HIS A 181 4.75 9.79 -26.30
CA HIS A 181 5.87 9.68 -27.25
C HIS A 181 6.38 8.24 -27.38
N HIS A 182 6.35 7.47 -26.29
CA HIS A 182 6.74 6.06 -26.27
C HIS A 182 5.61 5.07 -26.60
N GLY A 183 4.41 5.55 -26.97
CA GLY A 183 3.29 4.71 -27.39
C GLY A 183 2.96 3.59 -26.39
N ALA A 184 2.86 2.34 -26.87
CA ALA A 184 2.57 1.18 -26.04
C ALA A 184 3.59 0.97 -24.90
N GLY A 185 4.87 1.30 -25.12
CA GLY A 185 5.91 1.24 -24.10
C GLY A 185 5.68 2.21 -22.94
N GLY A 186 5.21 3.42 -23.23
CA GLY A 186 4.83 4.38 -22.19
C GLY A 186 3.63 3.91 -21.37
N VAL A 187 2.64 3.27 -22.00
CA VAL A 187 1.49 2.67 -21.31
C VAL A 187 1.92 1.50 -20.43
N ALA A 188 2.75 0.58 -20.94
CA ALA A 188 3.28 -0.56 -20.19
C ALA A 188 4.12 -0.10 -18.99
N PHE A 189 4.96 0.93 -19.17
CA PHE A 189 5.71 1.57 -18.09
C PHE A 189 4.79 2.09 -17.00
N ALA A 190 3.79 2.92 -17.35
CA ALA A 190 2.87 3.46 -16.36
C ALA A 190 2.07 2.36 -15.63
N ALA A 191 1.61 1.34 -16.35
CA ALA A 191 0.90 0.19 -15.77
C ALA A 191 1.73 -0.54 -14.70
N ARG A 192 3.00 -0.83 -15.00
CA ARG A 192 3.92 -1.47 -14.03
C ARG A 192 4.17 -0.58 -12.82
N ARG A 193 4.21 0.75 -12.98
CA ARG A 193 4.44 1.69 -11.86
C ARG A 193 3.25 1.82 -10.90
N VAL A 194 2.04 1.42 -11.28
CA VAL A 194 0.91 1.31 -10.35
C VAL A 194 1.22 0.39 -9.17
N ALA A 195 2.06 -0.63 -9.34
CA ALA A 195 2.48 -1.52 -8.26
C ALA A 195 3.06 -0.76 -7.05
N ARG A 196 3.72 0.38 -7.30
CA ARG A 196 4.33 1.24 -6.28
C ARG A 196 3.32 1.93 -5.37
N VAL A 197 2.01 1.91 -5.68
CA VAL A 197 0.97 2.37 -4.75
C VAL A 197 1.10 1.65 -3.40
N LEU A 198 1.50 0.38 -3.40
CA LEU A 198 1.73 -0.42 -2.19
C LEU A 198 3.00 -0.03 -1.41
N SER A 199 3.86 0.84 -1.96
CA SER A 199 5.10 1.30 -1.31
C SER A 199 4.92 2.61 -0.53
N PRO A 200 5.50 2.76 0.67
CA PRO A 200 5.32 3.96 1.50
C PRO A 200 5.97 5.21 0.90
N GLY A 201 5.46 6.39 1.30
CA GLY A 201 6.12 7.68 1.04
C GLY A 201 6.00 8.16 -0.40
N ALA A 202 7.09 8.72 -0.94
CA ALA A 202 7.12 9.30 -2.29
C ALA A 202 6.91 8.26 -3.41
N GLU A 203 7.17 6.99 -3.14
CA GLU A 203 6.91 5.90 -4.09
C GLU A 203 5.42 5.70 -4.36
N SER A 204 4.60 5.74 -3.32
CA SER A 204 3.14 5.69 -3.49
C SER A 204 2.66 6.83 -4.40
N VAL A 205 3.21 8.04 -4.23
CA VAL A 205 2.88 9.20 -5.08
C VAL A 205 3.14 8.89 -6.55
N SER A 206 4.28 8.27 -6.85
CA SER A 206 4.65 7.92 -8.21
C SER A 206 3.70 6.86 -8.79
N GLY A 207 3.29 5.86 -7.99
CA GLY A 207 2.30 4.87 -8.42
C GLY A 207 0.92 5.47 -8.69
N TRP A 208 0.47 6.40 -7.86
CA TRP A 208 -0.80 7.10 -8.08
C TRP A 208 -0.76 8.01 -9.30
N ARG A 209 0.33 8.75 -9.52
CA ARG A 209 0.54 9.55 -10.74
C ARG A 209 0.55 8.67 -11.99
N ALA A 210 1.12 7.47 -11.91
CA ALA A 210 1.09 6.52 -13.00
C ALA A 210 -0.35 6.06 -13.31
N LEU A 211 -1.18 5.81 -12.29
CA LEU A 211 -2.60 5.50 -12.46
C LEU A 211 -3.38 6.65 -13.12
N ASP A 212 -3.15 7.89 -12.69
CA ASP A 212 -3.77 9.07 -13.30
C ASP A 212 -3.33 9.24 -14.76
N ALA A 213 -2.04 9.02 -15.05
CA ALA A 213 -1.53 9.06 -16.42
C ALA A 213 -2.20 7.99 -17.30
N LEU A 214 -2.37 6.77 -16.80
CA LEU A 214 -3.07 5.69 -17.52
C LEU A 214 -4.50 6.07 -17.90
N ALA A 215 -5.25 6.71 -17.00
CA ALA A 215 -6.59 7.18 -17.29
C ALA A 215 -6.64 8.21 -18.44
N LEU A 216 -5.54 8.94 -18.68
CA LEU A 216 -5.41 9.94 -19.74
C LEU A 216 -4.76 9.39 -21.03
N LEU A 217 -4.10 8.22 -20.95
CA LEU A 217 -3.50 7.52 -22.09
C LEU A 217 -4.53 6.70 -22.89
N GLY A 218 -5.62 6.26 -22.25
CA GLY A 218 -6.80 5.74 -22.94
C GLY A 218 -6.78 4.22 -23.19
N PRO A 219 -7.30 3.71 -24.34
CA PRO A 219 -7.81 2.34 -24.47
C PRO A 219 -6.83 1.19 -24.13
N GLY A 220 -5.53 1.39 -24.31
CA GLY A 220 -4.50 0.38 -23.98
C GLY A 220 -4.19 0.24 -22.49
N ALA A 221 -4.69 1.15 -21.64
CA ALA A 221 -4.36 1.17 -20.22
C ALA A 221 -4.86 -0.07 -19.45
N LEU A 222 -6.07 -0.54 -19.76
CA LEU A 222 -6.66 -1.71 -19.11
C LEU A 222 -5.90 -2.99 -19.44
N GLU A 223 -5.57 -3.20 -20.71
CA GLU A 223 -4.78 -4.34 -21.17
C GLU A 223 -3.39 -4.33 -20.55
N ALA A 224 -2.72 -3.16 -20.53
CA ALA A 224 -1.40 -3.03 -19.90
C ALA A 224 -1.42 -3.32 -18.40
N VAL A 225 -2.48 -2.91 -17.68
CA VAL A 225 -2.64 -3.24 -16.25
C VAL A 225 -2.90 -4.74 -16.04
N GLN A 226 -3.64 -5.40 -16.94
CA GLN A 226 -3.83 -6.85 -16.88
C GLN A 226 -2.50 -7.60 -17.10
N VAL A 227 -1.73 -7.20 -18.12
CA VAL A 227 -0.38 -7.76 -18.35
C VAL A 227 0.51 -7.54 -17.13
N ALA A 228 0.53 -6.32 -16.56
CA ALA A 228 1.28 -6.05 -15.34
C ALA A 228 0.82 -6.91 -14.15
N ARG A 229 -0.47 -7.23 -14.04
CA ARG A 229 -1.00 -8.07 -12.96
C ARG A 229 -0.45 -9.49 -13.03
N ASP A 230 -0.29 -10.03 -14.23
CA ASP A 230 0.29 -11.35 -14.47
C ASP A 230 1.80 -11.37 -14.20
N GLU A 231 2.50 -10.28 -14.52
CA GLU A 231 3.95 -10.13 -14.33
C GLU A 231 4.35 -9.78 -12.88
N ILE A 232 3.44 -9.15 -12.12
CA ILE A 232 3.68 -8.61 -10.77
C ILE A 232 2.65 -9.17 -9.76
N PRO A 233 2.63 -10.49 -9.49
CA PRO A 233 1.63 -11.10 -8.60
C PRO A 233 1.51 -10.49 -7.20
N HIS A 234 2.61 -10.02 -6.62
CA HIS A 234 2.59 -9.40 -5.29
C HIS A 234 1.86 -8.05 -5.25
N ALA A 235 1.68 -7.41 -6.42
CA ALA A 235 0.95 -6.16 -6.57
C ALA A 235 -0.50 -6.36 -7.02
N GLU A 236 -1.02 -7.60 -6.97
CA GLU A 236 -2.38 -7.96 -7.35
C GLU A 236 -3.43 -7.00 -6.78
N PRO A 237 -3.41 -6.63 -5.47
CA PRO A 237 -4.46 -5.76 -4.93
C PRO A 237 -4.46 -4.36 -5.57
N ALA A 238 -3.28 -3.80 -5.85
CA ALA A 238 -3.14 -2.48 -6.48
C ALA A 238 -3.54 -2.52 -7.96
N LEU A 239 -3.13 -3.56 -8.69
CA LEU A 239 -3.41 -3.71 -10.12
C LEU A 239 -4.87 -4.10 -10.37
N ALA A 240 -5.48 -4.92 -9.51
CA ALA A 240 -6.91 -5.21 -9.54
C ALA A 240 -7.75 -3.96 -9.26
N PHE A 241 -7.36 -3.16 -8.26
CA PHE A 241 -7.96 -1.86 -8.01
C PHE A 241 -7.87 -0.94 -9.24
N ALA A 242 -6.67 -0.81 -9.83
CA ALA A 242 -6.45 0.02 -11.00
C ALA A 242 -7.28 -0.42 -12.20
N ALA A 243 -7.41 -1.72 -12.46
CA ALA A 243 -8.24 -2.25 -13.53
C ALA A 243 -9.73 -1.88 -13.35
N ARG A 244 -10.28 -2.09 -12.14
CA ARG A 244 -11.67 -1.72 -11.82
C ARG A 244 -11.88 -0.21 -11.97
N TRP A 245 -10.94 0.57 -11.46
CA TRP A 245 -11.01 2.03 -11.50
C TRP A 245 -10.92 2.60 -12.92
N LEU A 246 -9.93 2.18 -13.71
CA LEU A 246 -9.79 2.56 -15.11
C LEU A 246 -11.01 2.13 -15.94
N GLY A 247 -11.55 0.93 -15.67
CA GLY A 247 -12.76 0.43 -16.31
C GLY A 247 -13.93 1.38 -16.07
N PHE A 248 -14.19 1.74 -14.82
CA PHE A 248 -15.21 2.72 -14.47
C PHE A 248 -14.97 4.08 -15.15
N ARG A 249 -13.73 4.59 -15.14
CA ARG A 249 -13.37 5.87 -15.79
C ARG A 249 -13.58 5.86 -17.30
N HIS A 250 -13.52 4.70 -17.93
CA HIS A 250 -13.79 4.50 -19.35
C HIS A 250 -15.23 4.06 -19.64
N GLY A 251 -16.13 4.12 -18.65
CA GLY A 251 -17.57 3.91 -18.83
C GLY A 251 -18.04 2.46 -18.67
N ALA A 252 -17.20 1.57 -18.11
CA ALA A 252 -17.66 0.24 -17.73
C ALA A 252 -18.76 0.33 -16.66
N LEU A 253 -19.72 -0.59 -16.73
CA LEU A 253 -20.78 -0.69 -15.73
C LEU A 253 -20.21 -1.12 -14.37
N PRO A 254 -20.74 -0.60 -13.25
CA PRO A 254 -20.37 -1.08 -11.93
C PRO A 254 -20.71 -2.57 -11.74
N GLU A 255 -19.93 -3.24 -10.89
CA GLU A 255 -20.20 -4.63 -10.54
C GLU A 255 -21.48 -4.77 -9.69
N PRO A 256 -22.16 -5.92 -9.71
CA PRO A 256 -23.45 -6.09 -9.03
C PRO A 256 -23.46 -5.73 -7.55
N HIS A 257 -22.36 -5.96 -6.81
CA HIS A 257 -22.25 -5.61 -5.39
C HIS A 257 -22.07 -4.10 -5.13
N ASP A 258 -21.65 -3.34 -6.15
CA ASP A 258 -21.48 -1.88 -6.08
C ASP A 258 -22.70 -1.12 -6.61
N LEU A 259 -23.51 -1.74 -7.48
CA LEU A 259 -24.71 -1.14 -8.06
C LEU A 259 -25.63 -0.45 -7.05
N PRO A 260 -25.95 -1.02 -5.87
CA PRO A 260 -26.87 -0.38 -4.93
C PRO A 260 -26.33 0.96 -4.40
N PHE A 261 -25.02 1.03 -4.13
CA PHE A 261 -24.37 2.26 -3.70
C PHE A 261 -24.32 3.29 -4.82
N VAL A 262 -23.87 2.89 -6.02
CA VAL A 262 -23.73 3.78 -7.17
C VAL A 262 -25.08 4.36 -7.59
N THR A 263 -26.12 3.52 -7.66
CA THR A 263 -27.49 3.95 -8.03
C THR A 263 -28.02 5.00 -7.07
N MET A 264 -27.83 4.80 -5.76
CA MET A 264 -28.28 5.78 -4.76
C MET A 264 -27.49 7.09 -4.85
N LEU A 265 -26.18 7.01 -5.08
CA LEU A 265 -25.34 8.19 -5.25
C LEU A 265 -25.77 9.00 -6.48
N GLU A 266 -26.02 8.34 -7.60
CA GLU A 266 -26.51 8.98 -8.82
C GLU A 266 -27.86 9.66 -8.61
N ARG A 267 -28.77 9.02 -7.87
CA ARG A 267 -30.03 9.64 -7.47
C ARG A 267 -29.81 10.90 -6.62
N ILE A 268 -28.91 10.87 -5.65
CA ILE A 268 -28.59 12.03 -4.80
C ILE A 268 -27.98 13.19 -5.61
N VAL A 269 -27.18 12.86 -6.64
CA VAL A 269 -26.62 13.84 -7.58
C VAL A 269 -27.72 14.49 -8.44
N GLN A 270 -28.64 13.68 -8.97
CA GLN A 270 -29.69 14.12 -9.89
C GLN A 270 -30.87 14.80 -9.17
N GLU A 271 -31.19 14.36 -7.96
CA GLU A 271 -32.34 14.80 -7.16
C GLU A 271 -31.87 15.35 -5.79
N PRO A 272 -31.41 16.62 -5.70
CA PRO A 272 -30.91 17.20 -4.45
C PRO A 272 -31.88 17.10 -3.25
N GLY A 273 -33.19 17.04 -3.49
CA GLY A 273 -34.20 16.84 -2.45
C GLY A 273 -34.11 15.49 -1.73
N THR A 274 -33.43 14.50 -2.31
CA THR A 274 -33.22 13.17 -1.71
C THR A 274 -32.01 13.11 -0.76
N ARG A 275 -31.27 14.21 -0.62
CA ARG A 275 -30.06 14.27 0.21
C ARG A 275 -30.32 13.99 1.68
N GLY A 276 -31.53 14.10 2.20
CA GLY A 276 -31.83 14.01 3.64
C GLY A 276 -31.25 12.79 4.38
N ASN A 277 -30.83 11.75 3.66
CA ASN A 277 -30.20 10.55 4.20
C ASN A 277 -28.67 10.45 4.02
N LEU A 278 -28.03 11.47 3.44
CA LEU A 278 -26.59 11.54 3.23
C LEU A 278 -25.88 11.91 4.54
N LEU A 279 -24.87 11.12 4.90
CA LEU A 279 -23.86 11.49 5.88
C LEU A 279 -22.49 11.24 5.28
N VAL A 280 -21.61 12.23 5.38
CA VAL A 280 -20.21 12.14 5.00
C VAL A 280 -19.37 12.41 6.24
N GLY A 281 -18.60 11.41 6.67
CA GLY A 281 -17.62 11.53 7.73
C GLY A 281 -16.21 11.57 7.14
N TRP A 282 -15.40 12.53 7.57
CA TRP A 282 -13.99 12.59 7.21
C TRP A 282 -13.14 12.90 8.43
N THR A 283 -12.24 11.99 8.78
CA THR A 283 -11.15 12.24 9.72
C THR A 283 -9.88 12.39 8.90
N GLY A 284 -9.36 13.61 8.79
CA GLY A 284 -8.13 13.86 8.02
C GLY A 284 -6.86 13.51 8.78
N VAL A 285 -6.89 13.70 10.11
CA VAL A 285 -5.79 13.40 11.03
C VAL A 285 -6.39 12.90 12.34
N ASP A 286 -5.86 11.81 12.88
CA ASP A 286 -6.13 11.33 14.24
C ASP A 286 -4.90 10.58 14.76
N SER A 287 -4.06 11.28 15.53
CA SER A 287 -2.95 10.66 16.27
C SER A 287 -2.55 11.50 17.48
N ALA A 288 -1.82 10.89 18.42
CA ALA A 288 -1.29 11.60 19.59
C ALA A 288 -0.29 12.71 19.20
N ILE A 289 0.43 12.53 18.10
CA ILE A 289 1.49 13.44 17.63
C ILE A 289 0.91 14.57 16.79
N HIS A 290 -0.12 14.30 15.99
CA HIS A 290 -0.64 15.25 15.00
C HIS A 290 -1.99 15.88 15.39
N GLY A 291 -2.59 15.46 16.50
CA GLY A 291 -3.89 15.95 16.96
C GLY A 291 -5.06 15.23 16.29
N LEU A 292 -6.24 15.87 16.30
CA LEU A 292 -7.46 15.40 15.66
C LEU A 292 -7.99 16.48 14.73
N ARG A 293 -8.40 16.10 13.52
CA ARG A 293 -9.23 16.94 12.65
C ARG A 293 -10.25 16.09 11.93
N ARG A 294 -11.52 16.31 12.27
CA ARG A 294 -12.67 15.57 11.73
C ARG A 294 -13.75 16.53 11.25
N VAL A 295 -14.41 16.20 10.15
CA VAL A 295 -15.63 16.86 9.67
C VAL A 295 -16.73 15.83 9.44
N GLN A 296 -17.96 16.20 9.79
CA GLN A 296 -19.18 15.48 9.45
C GLN A 296 -20.09 16.42 8.66
N ILE A 297 -20.59 15.94 7.52
CA ILE A 297 -21.48 16.69 6.64
C ILE A 297 -22.77 15.88 6.48
N PHE A 298 -23.90 16.50 6.83
CA PHE A 298 -25.22 15.92 6.67
C PHE A 298 -25.86 16.41 5.38
N GLY A 299 -26.79 15.63 4.84
CA GLY A 299 -27.44 15.92 3.58
C GLY A 299 -28.26 17.20 3.52
N ASN A 300 -28.67 17.73 4.67
CA ASN A 300 -29.29 19.04 4.79
C ASN A 300 -28.28 20.21 4.65
N GLY A 301 -26.98 19.93 4.52
CA GLY A 301 -25.91 20.91 4.44
C GLY A 301 -25.25 21.23 5.79
N GLU A 302 -25.72 20.65 6.89
CA GLU A 302 -25.08 20.84 8.19
C GLU A 302 -23.67 20.27 8.20
N ARG A 303 -22.71 21.08 8.65
CA ARG A 303 -21.30 20.72 8.80
C ARG A 303 -20.88 20.87 10.26
N ILE A 304 -20.36 19.79 10.82
CA ILE A 304 -19.75 19.74 12.15
C ILE A 304 -18.26 19.45 12.00
N VAL A 305 -17.41 20.36 12.47
CA VAL A 305 -15.96 20.17 12.52
C VAL A 305 -15.54 19.94 13.97
N THR A 306 -14.77 18.88 14.21
CA THR A 306 -14.17 18.57 15.51
C THR A 306 -12.65 18.61 15.36
N SER A 307 -11.98 19.45 16.14
CA SER A 307 -10.52 19.62 16.12
C SER A 307 -9.90 19.50 17.51
N ARG A 308 -8.65 19.05 17.57
CA ARG A 308 -7.81 19.00 18.78
C ARG A 308 -6.37 19.20 18.35
N GLU A 309 -5.69 20.20 18.89
CA GLU A 309 -4.26 20.40 18.61
C GLU A 309 -3.41 19.30 19.28
N PRO A 310 -2.17 19.04 18.80
CA PRO A 310 -1.23 18.20 19.52
C PRO A 310 -1.10 18.69 20.97
N SER A 311 -1.08 17.78 21.94
CA SER A 311 -1.01 18.03 23.40
C SER A 311 -2.28 18.58 24.09
N GLU A 312 -3.34 18.93 23.37
CA GLU A 312 -4.62 19.30 24.00
C GLU A 312 -5.40 18.07 24.48
N THR A 313 -6.07 18.18 25.64
CA THR A 313 -6.92 17.12 26.22
C THR A 313 -8.37 17.17 25.77
N PHE A 314 -8.84 18.33 25.31
CA PHE A 314 -10.25 18.55 24.95
C PHE A 314 -10.40 18.87 23.46
N ASN A 315 -11.52 18.41 22.89
CA ASN A 315 -11.87 18.71 21.51
C ASN A 315 -12.63 20.05 21.43
N ARG A 316 -12.40 20.79 20.35
CA ARG A 316 -13.21 21.93 19.93
C ARG A 316 -14.19 21.45 18.87
N THR A 317 -15.45 21.87 18.97
CA THR A 317 -16.49 21.53 18.00
C THR A 317 -17.12 22.78 17.43
N ARG A 318 -17.23 22.85 16.11
CA ARG A 318 -17.82 23.97 15.38
C ARG A 318 -18.93 23.46 14.45
N ARG A 319 -20.09 24.11 14.49
CA ARG A 319 -21.24 23.80 13.63
C ARG A 319 -21.52 24.96 12.68
N THR A 320 -21.69 24.66 11.39
CA THR A 320 -21.94 25.65 10.32
C THR A 320 -22.81 25.02 9.23
N MET A 321 -23.29 25.82 8.28
CA MET A 321 -24.02 25.35 7.10
C MET A 321 -23.19 25.49 5.84
N LEU A 322 -23.18 24.44 5.02
CA LEU A 322 -22.67 24.49 3.65
C LEU A 322 -23.70 25.10 2.72
N ARG A 323 -23.20 25.89 1.77
CA ARG A 323 -23.99 26.46 0.69
C ARG A 323 -24.38 25.35 -0.29
N PRO A 324 -25.48 25.50 -1.05
CA PRO A 324 -25.94 24.48 -1.99
C PRO A 324 -24.88 24.01 -3.00
N HIS A 325 -24.01 24.92 -3.47
CA HIS A 325 -22.92 24.58 -4.39
C HIS A 325 -21.78 23.82 -3.71
N GLU A 326 -21.49 24.07 -2.43
CA GLU A 326 -20.50 23.30 -1.67
C GLU A 326 -21.00 21.87 -1.45
N MET A 327 -22.29 21.71 -1.14
CA MET A 327 -22.93 20.39 -1.07
C MET A 327 -22.91 19.66 -2.41
N GLN A 328 -23.18 20.34 -3.52
CA GLN A 328 -23.06 19.74 -4.85
C GLN A 328 -21.63 19.28 -5.12
N ALA A 329 -20.63 20.12 -4.82
CA ALA A 329 -19.22 19.79 -5.03
C ALA A 329 -18.80 18.55 -4.24
N VAL A 330 -19.27 18.37 -3.00
CA VAL A 330 -19.00 17.18 -2.19
C VAL A 330 -19.56 15.93 -2.86
N VAL A 331 -20.82 15.93 -3.26
CA VAL A 331 -21.47 14.75 -3.86
C VAL A 331 -20.86 14.41 -5.22
N GLU A 332 -20.56 15.41 -6.06
CA GLU A 332 -19.88 15.21 -7.35
C GLU A 332 -18.45 14.70 -7.17
N ALA A 333 -17.71 15.20 -6.17
CA ALA A 333 -16.38 14.72 -5.85
C ALA A 333 -16.43 13.23 -5.44
N ILE A 334 -17.38 12.82 -4.58
CA ILE A 334 -17.60 11.42 -4.19
C ILE A 334 -17.88 10.52 -5.41
N ARG A 335 -18.69 11.00 -6.36
CA ARG A 335 -19.00 10.28 -7.60
C ARG A 335 -17.76 10.14 -8.49
N SER A 336 -17.08 11.25 -8.76
CA SER A 336 -15.94 11.30 -9.69
C SER A 336 -14.72 10.54 -9.19
N SER A 337 -14.54 10.46 -7.87
CA SER A 337 -13.43 9.73 -7.25
C SER A 337 -13.64 8.21 -7.22
N ALA A 338 -14.84 7.73 -7.56
CA ALA A 338 -15.22 6.33 -7.51
C ALA A 338 -14.95 5.68 -6.14
N VAL A 339 -15.33 6.36 -5.06
CA VAL A 339 -14.89 6.00 -3.70
C VAL A 339 -15.31 4.60 -3.24
N TRP A 340 -16.35 4.02 -3.87
CA TRP A 340 -16.77 2.64 -3.61
C TRP A 340 -15.75 1.59 -4.06
N LEU A 341 -14.83 1.96 -4.97
CA LEU A 341 -13.73 1.09 -5.40
C LEU A 341 -12.53 1.19 -4.46
N ALA A 342 -12.44 2.25 -3.64
CA ALA A 342 -11.31 2.47 -2.75
C ALA A 342 -11.32 1.43 -1.64
N VAL A 343 -10.35 0.51 -1.68
CA VAL A 343 -10.13 -0.53 -0.68
C VAL A 343 -8.78 -0.28 -0.01
N PRO A 344 -8.59 -0.65 1.27
CA PRO A 344 -7.28 -0.62 1.91
C PRO A 344 -6.30 -1.48 1.11
N LEU A 345 -5.30 -0.84 0.50
CA LEU A 345 -4.28 -1.52 -0.28
C LEU A 345 -3.14 -2.07 0.60
N ARG A 346 -3.09 -1.63 1.86
CA ARG A 346 -2.27 -2.23 2.92
C ARG A 346 -3.15 -2.72 4.06
N GLU A 347 -2.82 -3.88 4.60
CA GLU A 347 -3.53 -4.45 5.75
C GLU A 347 -3.19 -3.72 7.06
N GLN A 348 -2.01 -3.08 7.17
CA GLN A 348 -1.52 -2.41 8.38
C GLN A 348 -0.79 -1.09 8.05
N GLY A 349 -0.90 -0.09 8.93
CA GLY A 349 -0.13 1.16 8.90
C GLY A 349 0.93 1.23 10.00
N LEU A 350 1.86 2.20 9.93
CA LEU A 350 2.86 2.38 10.99
C LEU A 350 2.20 2.94 12.28
N PRO A 351 2.73 2.62 13.48
CA PRO A 351 2.13 3.00 14.76
C PRO A 351 1.86 4.50 14.95
N ASP A 352 2.67 5.37 14.32
CA ASP A 352 2.60 6.83 14.47
C ASP A 352 1.94 7.54 13.28
N GLU A 353 1.54 6.80 12.25
CA GLU A 353 0.88 7.37 11.07
C GLU A 353 -0.56 7.80 11.41
N PRO A 354 -1.00 9.00 10.98
CA PRO A 354 -2.40 9.37 11.09
C PRO A 354 -3.26 8.36 10.34
N ARG A 355 -4.42 8.04 10.93
CA ARG A 355 -5.39 7.09 10.35
C ARG A 355 -6.55 7.86 9.75
N PRO A 356 -6.46 8.32 8.48
CA PRO A 356 -7.58 9.00 7.88
C PRO A 356 -8.72 8.00 7.64
N VAL A 357 -9.93 8.40 8.02
CA VAL A 357 -11.14 7.59 7.87
C VAL A 357 -12.14 8.41 7.09
N PHE A 358 -12.55 7.89 5.94
CA PHE A 358 -13.62 8.46 5.15
C PHE A 358 -14.83 7.53 5.18
N GLU A 359 -16.01 8.07 5.44
CA GLU A 359 -17.25 7.33 5.55
C GLU A 359 -18.33 8.05 4.76
N VAL A 360 -19.06 7.30 3.93
CA VAL A 360 -20.22 7.81 3.19
C VAL A 360 -21.39 6.87 3.44
N GLN A 361 -22.46 7.44 3.96
CA GLN A 361 -23.74 6.77 4.13
C GLN A 361 -24.78 7.45 3.26
N LEU A 362 -25.42 6.71 2.36
CA LEU A 362 -26.42 7.22 1.41
C LEU A 362 -27.87 6.88 1.82
N GLY A 363 -28.06 6.54 3.09
CA GLY A 363 -29.29 5.97 3.65
C GLY A 363 -29.16 5.72 5.15
N MET A 364 -29.76 6.57 6.00
CA MET A 364 -29.78 6.33 7.46
C MET A 364 -30.50 5.00 7.76
N GLY A 365 -29.81 4.05 8.41
CA GLY A 365 -30.36 2.73 8.78
C GLY A 365 -30.41 1.68 7.66
N ALA A 366 -29.89 1.98 6.46
CA ALA A 366 -29.82 1.06 5.32
C ALA A 366 -28.38 0.53 5.10
N PRO A 367 -28.16 -0.57 4.34
CA PRO A 367 -26.82 -1.14 4.11
C PRO A 367 -25.91 -0.28 3.21
N PHE A 368 -26.31 0.94 2.84
CA PHE A 368 -25.57 1.85 1.93
C PHE A 368 -24.49 2.64 2.66
N CYS A 369 -23.72 1.98 3.52
CA CYS A 369 -22.52 2.55 4.10
C CYS A 369 -21.29 2.06 3.32
N ARG A 370 -20.44 2.99 2.92
CA ARG A 370 -19.09 2.72 2.46
C ARG A 370 -18.13 3.43 3.41
N GLN A 371 -17.40 2.63 4.18
CA GLN A 371 -16.32 3.11 5.01
C GLN A 371 -15.00 2.80 4.31
N VAL A 372 -14.29 3.85 3.94
CA VAL A 372 -12.92 3.81 3.43
C VAL A 372 -12.01 4.16 4.59
N SER A 373 -11.64 3.14 5.36
CA SER A 373 -10.60 3.22 6.39
C SER A 373 -9.28 2.78 5.78
N MET A 374 -8.51 3.72 5.26
CA MET A 374 -7.23 3.40 4.64
C MET A 374 -6.11 3.94 5.52
N TRP A 375 -5.28 3.02 6.01
CA TRP A 375 -3.97 3.33 6.60
C TRP A 375 -3.24 4.33 5.71
N ASN A 376 -2.59 5.34 6.30
CA ASN A 376 -1.66 6.33 5.72
C ASN A 376 -2.18 7.42 4.74
N GLY A 377 -3.45 7.41 4.32
CA GLY A 377 -3.97 8.45 3.42
C GLY A 377 -3.39 8.44 2.00
N GLU A 378 -2.81 7.34 1.54
CA GLU A 378 -2.25 7.20 0.19
C GLU A 378 -3.28 7.43 -0.91
N TRP A 379 -4.56 7.08 -0.69
CA TRP A 379 -5.63 7.40 -1.63
C TRP A 379 -5.83 8.91 -1.86
N ARG A 380 -5.42 9.76 -0.90
CA ARG A 380 -5.42 11.22 -1.04
C ARG A 380 -4.47 11.67 -2.15
N ARG A 381 -3.59 10.80 -2.63
CA ARG A 381 -2.64 11.05 -3.71
C ARG A 381 -3.09 10.46 -5.04
N GLY A 382 -4.18 9.70 -5.04
CA GLY A 382 -4.73 9.02 -6.20
C GLY A 382 -6.12 9.53 -6.58
N PRO A 383 -7.04 8.64 -7.02
CA PRO A 383 -8.34 9.02 -7.56
C PRO A 383 -9.23 9.90 -6.70
N ALA A 384 -9.04 9.85 -5.37
CA ALA A 384 -9.80 10.60 -4.40
C ALA A 384 -9.03 11.81 -3.83
N SER A 385 -7.93 12.21 -4.45
CA SER A 385 -7.15 13.42 -4.09
C SER A 385 -8.00 14.69 -4.03
N ASN A 386 -8.72 14.99 -5.11
CA ASN A 386 -9.61 16.16 -5.16
C ASN A 386 -10.70 16.14 -4.07
N LEU A 387 -11.21 14.94 -3.75
CA LEU A 387 -12.17 14.75 -2.66
C LEU A 387 -11.51 14.99 -1.30
N ALA A 388 -10.31 14.44 -1.07
CA ALA A 388 -9.54 14.66 0.16
C ALA A 388 -9.24 16.14 0.38
N ASP A 389 -8.77 16.84 -0.66
CA ASP A 389 -8.45 18.27 -0.61
C ASP A 389 -9.69 19.14 -0.37
N LEU A 390 -10.83 18.76 -0.96
CA LEU A 390 -12.11 19.40 -0.66
C LEU A 390 -12.49 19.19 0.81
N LEU A 391 -12.42 17.96 1.32
CA LEU A 391 -12.81 17.64 2.69
C LEU A 391 -11.85 18.24 3.73
N ASP A 392 -10.55 18.35 3.42
CA ASP A 392 -9.57 19.03 4.28
C ASP A 392 -9.84 20.53 4.38
N ARG A 393 -10.20 21.17 3.26
CA ARG A 393 -10.66 22.56 3.28
C ARG A 393 -11.92 22.69 4.12
N LEU A 394 -12.89 21.78 3.94
CA LEU A 394 -14.13 21.77 4.71
C LEU A 394 -13.92 21.44 6.19
N ALA A 395 -12.86 20.73 6.55
CA ALA A 395 -12.46 20.46 7.92
C ALA A 395 -11.61 21.59 8.55
N SER A 396 -11.27 22.63 7.78
CA SER A 396 -10.54 23.79 8.29
C SER A 396 -11.49 24.74 9.03
N ASP A 397 -11.01 25.28 10.15
CA ASP A 397 -11.75 26.21 11.00
C ASP A 397 -12.01 27.58 10.34
N HIS A 398 -11.40 27.88 9.18
CA HIS A 398 -11.33 29.23 8.58
C HIS A 398 -12.25 29.48 7.38
N ILE A 399 -13.24 28.63 7.09
CA ILE A 399 -14.18 28.90 5.97
C ILE A 399 -15.16 30.02 6.33
N GLY A 400 -15.21 31.06 5.49
CA GLY A 400 -16.10 32.22 5.62
C GLY A 400 -17.57 31.82 5.77
N GLU A 401 -18.20 32.36 6.81
CA GLU A 401 -19.31 31.72 7.51
C GLU A 401 -20.69 32.15 7.02
N SER A 402 -21.64 31.23 7.04
CA SER A 402 -23.03 31.56 7.37
C SER A 402 -23.36 30.78 8.64
N LEU A 403 -23.54 31.49 9.75
CA LEU A 403 -23.96 30.90 11.01
C LEU A 403 -25.41 30.40 10.88
N LEU A 404 -25.75 29.35 11.64
CA LEU A 404 -27.13 28.90 11.77
C LEU A 404 -27.98 30.04 12.37
N PRO A 405 -29.23 30.23 11.93
CA PRO A 405 -30.17 31.05 12.68
C PRO A 405 -30.34 30.43 14.08
N GLY A 406 -30.16 31.25 15.11
CA GLY A 406 -30.32 30.85 16.51
C GLY A 406 -31.77 30.60 16.91
#